data_AF-A0A836HAM6-F1
#
_entry.id   AF-A0A836HAM6-F1
#
_cell.length_a   1.000
_cell.length_b   1.000
_cell.length_c   1.000
_cell.angle_alpha   90.00
_cell.angle_beta   90.00
_cell.angle_gamma   90.00
#
_symmetry.space_group_name_H-M   'P 1'
#
loop_
_entity.id
_entity.type
_entity.pdbx_description
1 polymer ?
#
loop_
_entity_poly.entity_id
_entity_poly.type
_entity_poly.pdbx_seq_one_letter_code
_entity_poly.pdbx_strand_id
1 'polypeptide(L)'
;MDRLFGDLMALPVVGVVSYEEGVCPLVRSLALAFAGHHRGVVQVSVEQHGGATLREARAALRHRVVSAMPAPACRYSERVSVGSAARGDGITEVARRAIGGAGAGVVLPSTCGGGAGLRVRGFVVDARTPGAPVRSAAALRDALAVPAQTLSLEDFRAVAVGPSEGDVVLVVSRADADAKAVHWVNGASESDLLVTYPLPVEAYEDMSAEVRWSVP
;
A
#
# COMPACT_ATOMS: atom_id res chain seq x y z
N MET A 1 -12.09 -11.64 21.33
CA MET A 1 -11.19 -11.21 20.24
C MET A 1 -9.78 -11.35 20.77
N ASP A 2 -8.97 -12.24 20.20
CA ASP A 2 -7.67 -12.62 20.79
C ASP A 2 -6.72 -11.42 20.89
N ARG A 3 -6.06 -11.28 22.05
CA ARG A 3 -5.10 -10.21 22.34
C ARG A 3 -4.03 -10.08 21.26
N LEU A 4 -3.54 -11.21 20.75
CA LEU A 4 -2.58 -11.28 19.65
C LEU A 4 -3.08 -10.58 18.38
N PHE A 5 -4.32 -10.85 17.97
CA PHE A 5 -4.91 -10.23 16.79
C PHE A 5 -5.04 -8.71 16.99
N GLY A 6 -5.51 -8.29 18.16
CA GLY A 6 -5.61 -6.87 18.51
C GLY A 6 -4.25 -6.15 18.46
N ASP A 7 -3.21 -6.78 19.01
CA ASP A 7 -1.85 -6.25 19.02
C ASP A 7 -1.26 -6.18 17.60
N LEU A 8 -1.48 -7.20 16.77
CA LEU A 8 -1.07 -7.19 15.36
C LEU A 8 -1.75 -6.06 14.58
N MET A 9 -3.05 -5.88 14.77
CA MET A 9 -3.80 -4.82 14.07
C MET A 9 -3.44 -3.41 14.54
N ALA A 10 -2.71 -3.26 15.64
CA ALA A 10 -2.19 -1.97 16.11
C ALA A 10 -0.81 -1.61 15.52
N LEU A 11 -0.14 -2.56 14.87
CA LEU A 11 1.16 -2.34 14.23
C LEU A 11 1.03 -1.41 13.01
N PRO A 12 2.07 -0.64 12.67
CA PRO A 12 2.06 0.24 11.51
C PRO A 12 2.00 -0.54 10.19
N VAL A 13 1.38 0.08 9.19
CA VAL A 13 1.38 -0.37 7.79
C VAL A 13 2.20 0.61 6.95
N VAL A 14 3.14 0.07 6.17
CA VAL A 14 3.95 0.83 5.22
C VAL A 14 3.49 0.50 3.80
N GLY A 15 2.93 1.49 3.10
CA GLY A 15 2.61 1.39 1.69
C GLY A 15 3.75 1.91 0.82
N VAL A 16 4.03 1.27 -0.31
CA VAL A 16 4.99 1.78 -1.29
C VAL A 16 4.36 1.80 -2.67
N VAL A 17 4.39 2.96 -3.34
CA VAL A 17 3.84 3.16 -4.68
C VAL A 17 4.85 3.87 -5.57
N SER A 18 4.75 3.68 -6.89
CA SER A 18 5.64 4.36 -7.85
C SER A 18 5.15 5.74 -8.28
N TYR A 19 3.88 6.07 -7.98
CA TYR A 19 3.22 7.28 -8.47
C TYR A 19 2.27 7.83 -7.41
N GLU A 20 2.14 9.16 -7.33
CA GLU A 20 1.29 9.83 -6.34
C GLU A 20 -0.18 9.43 -6.48
N GLU A 21 -0.65 9.21 -7.70
CA GLU A 21 -2.02 8.74 -7.94
C GLU A 21 -2.30 7.34 -7.37
N GLY A 22 -1.26 6.56 -7.03
CA GLY A 22 -1.38 5.26 -6.38
C GLY A 22 -1.64 5.33 -4.87
N VAL A 23 -1.45 6.49 -4.22
CA VAL A 23 -1.53 6.60 -2.75
C VAL A 23 -2.95 6.36 -2.25
N CYS A 24 -3.93 7.10 -2.76
CA CYS A 24 -5.32 6.96 -2.32
C CYS A 24 -5.90 5.56 -2.54
N PRO A 25 -5.79 4.94 -3.74
CA PRO A 25 -6.27 3.59 -3.94
C PRO A 25 -5.64 2.59 -2.97
N LEU A 26 -4.34 2.73 -2.67
CA LEU A 26 -3.66 1.88 -1.70
C LEU A 26 -4.21 2.05 -0.30
N VAL A 27 -4.39 3.29 0.17
CA VAL A 27 -4.93 3.59 1.50
C VAL A 27 -6.33 2.98 1.68
N ARG A 28 -7.20 3.12 0.68
CA ARG A 28 -8.56 2.52 0.70
C ARG A 28 -8.51 0.99 0.70
N SER A 29 -7.59 0.40 -0.06
CA SER A 29 -7.43 -1.05 -0.11
C SER A 29 -7.08 -1.66 1.25
N LEU A 30 -6.42 -0.91 2.15
CA LEU A 30 -6.08 -1.38 3.49
C LEU A 30 -7.31 -1.71 4.34
N ALA A 31 -8.43 -0.99 4.15
CA ALA A 31 -9.66 -1.31 4.87
C ALA A 31 -10.16 -2.72 4.50
N LEU A 32 -10.04 -3.11 3.24
CA LEU A 32 -10.39 -4.45 2.78
C LEU A 32 -9.34 -5.48 3.19
N ALA A 33 -8.06 -5.17 2.99
CA ALA A 33 -6.93 -6.04 3.29
C ALA A 33 -6.90 -6.46 4.77
N PHE A 34 -7.25 -5.56 5.69
CA PHE A 34 -7.32 -5.82 7.11
C PHE A 34 -8.75 -5.99 7.65
N ALA A 35 -9.74 -6.18 6.77
CA ALA A 35 -11.15 -6.36 7.13
C ALA A 35 -11.69 -5.30 8.12
N GLY A 36 -11.24 -4.04 7.98
CA GLY A 36 -11.62 -2.93 8.83
C GLY A 36 -11.06 -2.98 10.26
N HIS A 37 -10.15 -3.92 10.55
CA HIS A 37 -9.64 -4.13 11.91
C HIS A 37 -8.36 -3.36 12.23
N HIS A 38 -7.61 -2.91 11.22
CA HIS A 38 -6.36 -2.17 11.44
C HIS A 38 -6.61 -0.83 12.16
N ARG A 39 -5.75 -0.53 13.14
CA ARG A 39 -5.81 0.64 14.02
C ARG A 39 -4.48 1.39 14.15
N GLY A 40 -3.42 0.87 13.53
CA GLY A 40 -2.12 1.50 13.50
C GLY A 40 -2.07 2.72 12.59
N VAL A 41 -0.89 3.33 12.53
CA VAL A 41 -0.61 4.39 11.55
C VAL A 41 -0.30 3.80 10.19
N VAL A 42 -0.59 4.56 9.14
CA VAL A 42 -0.29 4.21 7.75
C VAL A 42 0.75 5.20 7.22
N GLN A 43 1.85 4.69 6.70
CA GLN A 43 2.86 5.51 6.06
C GLN A 43 3.01 5.09 4.60
N VAL A 44 2.71 5.98 3.67
CA VAL A 44 2.86 5.70 2.24
C VAL A 44 4.08 6.41 1.70
N SER A 45 5.02 5.66 1.13
CA SER A 45 6.18 6.21 0.43
C SER A 45 5.95 6.17 -1.07
N VAL A 46 6.09 7.33 -1.72
CA VAL A 46 6.07 7.45 -3.18
C VAL A 46 7.51 7.38 -3.68
N GLU A 47 7.86 6.28 -4.34
CA GLU A 47 9.11 6.17 -5.07
C GLU A 47 8.94 6.87 -6.42
N GLN A 48 9.36 8.13 -6.52
CA GLN A 48 9.37 8.81 -7.81
C GLN A 48 10.42 8.18 -8.71
N HIS A 49 9.97 7.31 -9.61
CA HIS A 49 10.82 6.87 -10.71
C HIS A 49 11.11 8.09 -11.58
N GLY A 50 12.39 8.39 -11.86
CA GLY A 50 12.86 9.61 -12.54
C GLY A 50 12.44 9.75 -14.01
N GLY A 51 11.15 9.59 -14.29
CA GLY A 51 10.48 9.75 -15.56
C GLY A 51 9.17 10.52 -15.36
N ALA A 52 8.30 10.45 -16.37
CA ALA A 52 7.01 11.13 -16.39
C ALA A 52 6.10 10.67 -15.23
N THR A 53 5.39 11.63 -14.63
CA THR A 53 4.21 11.39 -13.77
C THR A 53 3.16 10.57 -14.52
N LEU A 54 2.23 9.91 -13.82
CA LEU A 54 1.14 9.20 -14.52
C LEU A 54 0.29 10.17 -15.34
N ARG A 55 0.07 11.40 -14.88
CA ARG A 55 -0.55 12.48 -15.68
C ARG A 55 0.15 12.70 -17.01
N GLU A 56 1.47 12.88 -17.00
CA GLU A 56 2.27 13.09 -18.22
C GLU A 56 2.27 11.84 -19.12
N ALA A 57 2.35 10.65 -18.54
CA ALA A 57 2.26 9.40 -19.29
C ALA A 57 0.89 9.25 -19.97
N ARG A 58 -0.21 9.59 -19.29
CA ARG A 58 -1.57 9.62 -19.89
C ARG A 58 -1.63 10.60 -21.05
N ALA A 59 -1.12 11.82 -20.88
CA ALA A 59 -1.10 12.85 -21.92
C ALA A 59 -0.30 12.39 -23.15
N ALA A 60 0.88 11.83 -22.95
CA ALA A 60 1.74 11.31 -24.03
C ALA A 60 1.06 10.16 -24.80
N LEU A 61 0.35 9.29 -24.09
CA LEU A 61 -0.41 8.19 -24.67
C LEU A 61 -1.75 8.62 -25.28
N ARG A 62 -2.11 9.92 -25.18
CA ARG A 62 -3.44 10.45 -25.51
C ARG A 62 -4.57 9.65 -24.85
N HIS A 63 -4.28 9.09 -23.68
CA HIS A 63 -5.22 8.30 -22.91
C HIS A 63 -6.12 9.27 -22.15
N ARG A 64 -7.29 9.57 -22.73
CA ARG A 64 -8.26 10.46 -22.09
C ARG A 64 -8.81 9.81 -20.84
N VAL A 65 -8.65 10.51 -19.72
CA VAL A 65 -9.31 10.21 -18.47
C VAL A 65 -10.81 10.39 -18.67
N VAL A 66 -11.57 9.33 -18.45
CA VAL A 66 -13.00 9.43 -18.13
C VAL A 66 -13.09 9.01 -16.67
N SER A 67 -12.91 9.96 -15.77
CA SER A 67 -13.13 9.75 -14.35
C SER A 67 -14.25 10.65 -13.87
N ALA A 68 -15.16 10.10 -13.10
CA ALA A 68 -16.08 10.91 -12.31
C ALA A 68 -15.42 11.43 -11.02
N MET A 69 -14.19 11.02 -10.66
CA MET A 69 -13.47 11.48 -9.45
C MET A 69 -11.95 11.48 -9.66
N PRO A 70 -11.24 12.59 -9.44
CA PRO A 70 -9.80 12.63 -9.59
C PRO A 70 -9.09 11.88 -8.46
N ALA A 71 -8.26 10.90 -8.81
CA ALA A 71 -7.43 10.13 -7.88
C ALA A 71 -6.56 10.97 -6.91
N PRO A 72 -6.07 12.19 -7.23
CA PRO A 72 -5.29 13.00 -6.28
C PRO A 72 -6.11 13.87 -5.31
N ALA A 73 -7.44 13.66 -5.17
CA ALA A 73 -8.28 14.50 -4.31
C ALA A 73 -8.42 14.00 -2.86
N CYS A 74 -7.91 12.81 -2.52
CA CYS A 74 -8.08 12.25 -1.19
C CYS A 74 -7.28 13.07 -0.16
N ARG A 75 -7.99 13.59 0.84
CA ARG A 75 -7.35 14.13 2.03
C ARG A 75 -7.32 13.06 3.09
N TYR A 76 -6.19 12.93 3.76
CA TYR A 76 -6.02 11.90 4.75
C TYR A 76 -6.20 12.42 6.16
N SER A 77 -6.67 11.53 7.03
CA SER A 77 -6.66 11.73 8.47
C SER A 77 -5.22 11.82 8.99
N GLU A 78 -5.08 12.25 10.25
CA GLU A 78 -3.79 12.30 10.97
C GLU A 78 -3.08 10.94 11.09
N ARG A 79 -3.77 9.82 10.85
CA ARG A 79 -3.20 8.47 10.90
C ARG A 79 -2.40 8.11 9.66
N VAL A 80 -2.56 8.85 8.56
CA VAL A 80 -1.89 8.56 7.30
C VAL A 80 -0.89 9.67 6.99
N SER A 81 0.37 9.30 6.80
CA SER A 81 1.41 10.21 6.31
C SER A 81 1.92 9.77 4.96
N VAL A 82 2.14 10.71 4.05
CA VAL A 82 2.70 10.46 2.72
C VAL A 82 4.08 11.11 2.63
N GLY A 83 5.06 10.33 2.21
CA GLY A 83 6.44 10.78 2.02
C GLY A 83 7.04 10.29 0.70
N SER A 84 8.28 10.67 0.44
CA SER A 84 9.04 10.23 -0.73
C SER A 84 9.99 9.08 -0.37
N ALA A 85 10.07 8.05 -1.22
CA ALA A 85 11.16 7.06 -1.22
C ALA A 85 12.22 7.45 -2.25
N ALA A 86 13.49 7.12 -1.99
CA ALA A 86 14.54 7.31 -2.96
C ALA A 86 14.46 6.23 -4.04
N ARG A 87 14.84 6.58 -5.27
CA ARG A 87 14.85 5.63 -6.38
C ARG A 87 15.75 4.43 -6.05
N GLY A 88 15.20 3.22 -6.19
CA GLY A 88 15.95 2.00 -5.93
C GLY A 88 16.10 1.66 -4.45
N ASP A 89 15.43 2.39 -3.54
CA ASP A 89 15.30 1.95 -2.15
C ASP A 89 14.70 0.53 -2.14
N GLY A 90 15.39 -0.40 -1.49
CA GLY A 90 14.84 -1.72 -1.22
C GLY A 90 13.70 -1.64 -0.22
N ILE A 91 12.85 -2.67 -0.20
CA ILE A 91 11.69 -2.70 0.70
C ILE A 91 12.10 -2.66 2.17
N THR A 92 13.25 -3.25 2.49
CA THR A 92 13.84 -3.28 3.83
C THR A 92 14.24 -1.88 4.29
N GLU A 93 14.85 -1.09 3.42
CA GLU A 93 15.28 0.28 3.69
C GLU A 93 14.08 1.20 3.93
N VAL A 94 13.04 1.08 3.08
CA VAL A 94 11.79 1.82 3.23
C VAL A 94 11.13 1.46 4.56
N ALA A 95 10.98 0.16 4.85
CA ALA A 95 10.36 -0.32 6.09
C ALA A 95 11.13 0.12 7.34
N ARG A 96 12.47 0.06 7.33
CA ARG A 96 13.33 0.52 8.43
C ARG A 96 13.14 2.00 8.73
N ARG A 97 13.11 2.82 7.69
CA ARG A 97 12.92 4.28 7.80
C ARG A 97 11.53 4.61 8.36
N ALA A 98 10.52 3.89 7.90
CA ALA A 98 9.12 4.09 8.26
C ALA A 98 8.80 3.65 9.70
N ILE A 99 9.19 2.43 10.07
CA ILE A 99 8.81 1.81 11.34
C ILE A 99 9.68 2.32 12.51
N GLY A 100 10.87 2.84 12.21
CA GLY A 100 11.83 3.28 13.21
C GLY A 100 12.39 2.10 14.04
N GLY A 101 13.65 2.18 14.45
CA GLY A 101 14.32 1.05 15.14
C GLY A 101 13.66 0.59 16.46
N ALA A 102 12.78 1.38 17.07
CA ALA A 102 12.35 1.23 18.46
C ALA A 102 10.83 1.00 18.67
N GLY A 103 10.02 0.79 17.63
CA GLY A 103 8.59 0.51 17.80
C GLY A 103 8.31 -0.84 18.47
N ALA A 104 7.32 -0.93 19.35
CA ALA A 104 6.88 -2.20 19.94
C ALA A 104 6.52 -3.20 18.83
N GLY A 105 6.95 -4.46 18.98
CA GLY A 105 6.68 -5.53 18.02
C GLY A 105 5.90 -6.66 18.67
N VAL A 106 5.18 -7.42 17.86
CA VAL A 106 4.36 -8.55 18.31
C VAL A 106 5.08 -9.85 18.02
N VAL A 107 5.32 -10.66 19.04
CA VAL A 107 5.94 -11.98 18.88
C VAL A 107 4.88 -12.99 18.46
N LEU A 108 5.10 -13.66 17.34
CA LEU A 108 4.20 -14.70 16.86
C LEU A 108 4.31 -15.97 17.71
N PRO A 109 3.17 -16.60 18.07
CA PRO A 109 3.17 -17.81 18.86
C PRO A 109 3.82 -18.98 18.11
N SER A 110 4.21 -20.01 18.86
CA SER A 110 4.81 -21.24 18.32
C SER A 110 3.92 -22.00 17.33
N THR A 111 2.61 -21.73 17.34
CA THR A 111 1.63 -22.34 16.44
C THR A 111 1.62 -21.73 15.03
N CYS A 112 2.33 -20.62 14.80
CA CYS A 112 2.39 -19.94 13.50
C CYS A 112 3.39 -20.55 12.49
N GLY A 113 3.75 -21.83 12.65
CA GLY A 113 4.60 -22.55 11.70
C GLY A 113 5.95 -21.87 11.44
N GLY A 114 6.30 -21.64 10.17
CA GLY A 114 7.57 -21.01 9.76
C GLY A 114 7.78 -19.57 10.26
N GLY A 115 6.77 -18.94 10.85
CA GLY A 115 6.87 -17.62 11.49
C GLY A 115 6.98 -17.66 13.02
N ALA A 116 7.02 -18.84 13.64
CA ALA A 116 7.08 -19.00 15.09
C ALA A 116 8.26 -18.24 15.73
N GLY A 117 7.98 -17.43 16.76
CA GLY A 117 9.00 -16.68 17.50
C GLY A 117 9.50 -15.40 16.81
N LEU A 118 9.09 -15.13 15.56
CA LEU A 118 9.40 -13.87 14.89
C LEU A 118 8.67 -12.72 15.59
N ARG A 119 9.37 -11.59 15.73
CA ARG A 119 8.81 -10.34 16.22
C ARG A 119 8.42 -9.47 15.04
N VAL A 120 7.12 -9.41 14.77
CA VAL A 120 6.56 -8.58 13.71
C VAL A 120 6.54 -7.12 14.16
N ARG A 121 7.15 -6.26 13.35
CA ARG A 121 7.27 -4.81 13.60
C ARG A 121 6.26 -3.99 12.81
N GLY A 122 5.66 -4.57 11.78
CA GLY A 122 4.69 -3.93 10.92
C GLY A 122 4.40 -4.74 9.66
N PHE A 123 3.48 -4.23 8.86
CA PHE A 123 3.14 -4.76 7.55
C PHE A 123 3.66 -3.85 6.45
N VAL A 124 3.99 -4.42 5.30
CA VAL A 124 4.40 -3.66 4.13
C VAL A 124 3.60 -4.13 2.91
N VAL A 125 3.00 -3.18 2.20
CA VAL A 125 2.32 -3.41 0.92
C VAL A 125 3.14 -2.74 -0.17
N ASP A 126 3.91 -3.53 -0.91
CA ASP A 126 4.72 -3.06 -2.04
C ASP A 126 3.91 -3.11 -3.33
N ALA A 127 3.29 -1.97 -3.65
CA ALA A 127 2.47 -1.75 -4.84
C ALA A 127 3.25 -1.00 -5.93
N ARG A 128 4.58 -1.04 -5.91
CA ARG A 128 5.40 -0.43 -6.96
C ARG A 128 5.15 -1.10 -8.32
N THR A 129 5.22 -0.27 -9.36
CA THR A 129 5.04 -0.70 -10.75
C THR A 129 6.28 -1.47 -11.23
N PRO A 130 6.13 -2.73 -11.68
CA PRO A 130 7.26 -3.48 -12.25
C PRO A 130 7.80 -2.80 -13.53
N GLY A 131 9.13 -2.69 -13.64
CA GLY A 131 9.80 -2.37 -14.91
C GLY A 131 9.60 -0.95 -15.47
N ALA A 132 9.42 0.07 -14.62
CA ALA A 132 9.23 1.47 -15.02
C ALA A 132 10.25 1.95 -16.09
N PRO A 133 9.83 2.78 -17.09
CA PRO A 133 8.66 3.68 -17.07
C PRO A 133 7.38 3.20 -17.80
N VAL A 134 6.22 3.76 -17.42
CA VAL A 134 4.89 3.50 -18.03
C VAL A 134 4.84 4.01 -19.48
N ARG A 135 4.62 3.09 -20.43
CA ARG A 135 4.63 3.37 -21.88
C ARG A 135 3.44 2.81 -22.64
N SER A 136 2.43 2.30 -21.95
CA SER A 136 1.22 1.75 -22.57
C SER A 136 0.00 1.95 -21.69
N ALA A 137 -1.19 1.84 -22.29
CA ALA A 137 -2.44 1.88 -21.53
C ALA A 137 -2.52 0.75 -20.49
N ALA A 138 -2.00 -0.44 -20.78
CA ALA A 138 -1.95 -1.53 -19.80
C ALA A 138 -1.05 -1.17 -18.59
N ALA A 139 0.14 -0.62 -18.87
CA ALA A 139 1.06 -0.19 -17.82
C ALA A 139 0.50 0.96 -16.96
N LEU A 140 -0.35 1.84 -17.51
CA LEU A 140 -1.08 2.84 -16.74
C LEU A 140 -2.02 2.19 -15.70
N ARG A 141 -2.71 1.11 -16.07
CA ARG A 141 -3.59 0.37 -15.15
C ARG A 141 -2.82 -0.34 -14.05
N ASP A 142 -1.71 -0.95 -14.45
CA ASP A 142 -0.83 -1.71 -13.57
C ASP A 142 -0.14 -0.82 -12.53
N ALA A 143 0.06 0.46 -12.86
CA ALA A 143 0.70 1.43 -11.98
C ALA A 143 -0.14 1.81 -10.75
N LEU A 144 -1.44 1.49 -10.76
CA LEU A 144 -2.38 1.76 -9.68
C LEU A 144 -2.88 0.48 -9.01
N ALA A 145 -2.19 -0.65 -9.23
CA ALA A 145 -2.62 -1.93 -8.73
C ALA A 145 -2.49 -2.03 -7.21
N VAL A 146 -3.51 -2.58 -6.54
CA VAL A 146 -3.55 -2.75 -5.08
C VAL A 146 -4.20 -4.08 -4.69
N PRO A 147 -3.98 -4.59 -3.47
CA PRO A 147 -4.69 -5.78 -2.97
C PRO A 147 -6.20 -5.56 -2.92
N ALA A 148 -6.97 -6.55 -3.36
CA ALA A 148 -8.44 -6.46 -3.48
C ALA A 148 -9.18 -7.54 -2.69
N GLN A 149 -8.54 -8.06 -1.65
CA GLN A 149 -9.10 -9.08 -0.78
C GLN A 149 -8.58 -8.88 0.63
N THR A 150 -9.25 -9.51 1.60
CA THR A 150 -8.70 -9.65 2.95
C THR A 150 -7.43 -10.50 2.90
N LEU A 151 -6.39 -10.02 3.56
CA LEU A 151 -5.11 -10.69 3.65
C LEU A 151 -5.01 -11.48 4.95
N SER A 152 -4.49 -12.68 4.81
CA SER A 152 -4.15 -13.60 5.88
C SER A 152 -2.64 -13.53 6.15
N LEU A 153 -2.16 -14.07 7.29
CA LEU A 153 -0.74 -13.98 7.62
C LEU A 153 0.14 -14.75 6.62
N GLU A 154 -0.37 -15.83 6.04
CA GLU A 154 0.30 -16.66 5.03
C GLU A 154 0.52 -15.92 3.70
N ASP A 155 -0.28 -14.89 3.41
CA ASP A 155 -0.10 -14.03 2.22
C ASP A 155 1.18 -13.20 2.32
N PHE A 156 1.71 -12.98 3.52
CA PHE A 156 2.91 -12.19 3.73
C PHE A 156 4.18 -13.03 3.79
N ARG A 157 5.28 -12.49 3.27
CA ARG A 157 6.63 -13.02 3.52
C ARG A 157 7.28 -12.21 4.64
N ALA A 158 8.00 -12.88 5.53
CA ALA A 158 8.78 -12.21 6.55
C ALA A 158 10.08 -11.65 5.96
N VAL A 159 10.37 -10.36 6.21
CA VAL A 159 11.62 -9.71 5.80
C VAL A 159 12.26 -9.07 7.03
N ALA A 160 13.51 -9.41 7.30
CA ALA A 160 14.24 -8.87 8.44
C ALA A 160 14.47 -7.36 8.27
N VAL A 161 14.14 -6.59 9.31
CA VAL A 161 14.28 -5.12 9.34
C VAL A 161 15.04 -4.61 10.56
N GLY A 162 15.18 -5.40 11.63
CA GLY A 162 15.90 -4.97 12.83
C GLY A 162 17.39 -5.31 12.82
N PRO A 163 18.10 -4.97 13.91
CA PRO A 163 19.45 -5.46 14.18
C PRO A 163 19.47 -6.96 14.53
N SER A 164 18.31 -7.52 14.93
CA SER A 164 18.11 -8.96 15.13
C SER A 164 17.42 -9.56 13.91
N GLU A 165 17.85 -10.75 13.48
CA GLU A 165 17.19 -11.51 12.40
C GLU A 165 15.74 -11.90 12.75
N GLY A 166 15.39 -11.93 14.03
CA GLY A 166 14.03 -12.19 14.50
C GLY A 166 13.09 -10.98 14.41
N ASP A 167 13.60 -9.77 14.15
CA ASP A 167 12.80 -8.56 13.94
C ASP A 167 12.41 -8.42 12.47
N VAL A 168 11.15 -8.67 12.16
CA VAL A 168 10.67 -8.76 10.77
C VAL A 168 9.52 -7.80 10.50
N VAL A 169 9.34 -7.47 9.22
CA VAL A 169 8.07 -6.99 8.67
C VAL A 169 7.43 -8.06 7.82
N LEU A 170 6.11 -8.02 7.75
CA LEU A 170 5.31 -8.87 6.90
C LEU A 170 5.05 -8.14 5.58
N VAL A 171 5.70 -8.58 4.51
CA VAL A 171 5.64 -7.94 3.18
C VAL A 171 4.69 -8.72 2.28
N VAL A 172 3.79 -8.01 1.62
CA VAL A 172 3.10 -8.48 0.42
C VAL A 172 3.51 -7.55 -0.72
N SER A 173 3.89 -8.14 -1.86
CA SER A 173 4.20 -7.38 -3.06
C SER A 173 3.39 -7.92 -4.22
N ARG A 174 3.25 -7.12 -5.28
CA ARG A 174 2.63 -7.60 -6.52
C ARG A 174 3.38 -8.80 -7.12
N ALA A 175 4.71 -8.85 -6.98
CA ALA A 175 5.49 -10.00 -7.44
C ALA A 175 5.19 -11.27 -6.61
N ASP A 176 4.88 -11.13 -5.33
CA ASP A 176 4.49 -12.24 -4.46
C ASP A 176 3.03 -12.68 -4.72
N ALA A 177 2.21 -11.82 -5.34
CA ALA A 177 0.79 -12.06 -5.55
C ALA A 177 0.50 -13.29 -6.41
N ASP A 178 1.24 -13.46 -7.50
CA ASP A 178 1.07 -14.60 -8.41
C ASP A 178 1.44 -15.92 -7.73
N ALA A 179 2.49 -15.91 -6.90
CA ALA A 179 2.95 -17.09 -6.17
C ALA A 179 2.01 -17.49 -5.03
N LYS A 180 1.29 -16.51 -4.45
CA LYS A 180 0.43 -16.71 -3.28
C LYS A 180 -1.06 -16.61 -3.58
N ALA A 181 -1.43 -16.53 -4.85
CA ALA A 181 -2.81 -16.35 -5.31
C ALA A 181 -3.53 -15.15 -4.65
N VAL A 182 -2.77 -14.09 -4.32
CA VAL A 182 -3.36 -12.86 -3.79
C VAL A 182 -4.01 -12.10 -4.94
N HIS A 183 -5.30 -11.79 -4.84
CA HIS A 183 -5.96 -11.02 -5.87
C HIS A 183 -5.60 -9.53 -5.77
N TRP A 184 -5.06 -8.99 -6.86
CA TRP A 184 -4.80 -7.57 -7.03
C TRP A 184 -5.76 -7.01 -8.08
N VAL A 185 -6.36 -5.87 -7.78
CA VAL A 185 -7.12 -5.10 -8.76
C VAL A 185 -6.20 -4.08 -9.40
N ASN A 186 -6.27 -4.01 -10.72
CA ASN A 186 -5.61 -2.98 -11.51
C ASN A 186 -6.64 -1.90 -11.83
N GLY A 187 -6.19 -0.66 -12.04
CA GLY A 187 -7.10 0.41 -12.45
C GLY A 187 -7.52 0.22 -13.91
N ALA A 188 -8.62 -0.49 -14.18
CA ALA A 188 -9.07 -0.80 -15.56
C ALA A 188 -9.38 0.46 -16.41
N SER A 189 -9.95 1.47 -15.76
CA SER A 189 -10.12 2.86 -16.18
C SER A 189 -10.32 3.73 -14.92
N GLU A 190 -10.18 5.05 -15.00
CA GLU A 190 -10.48 5.88 -13.81
C GLU A 190 -11.96 5.86 -13.41
N SER A 191 -12.88 5.50 -14.31
CA SER A 191 -14.28 5.20 -13.97
C SER A 191 -14.41 3.90 -13.17
N ASP A 192 -13.59 2.89 -13.49
CA ASP A 192 -13.54 1.65 -12.70
C ASP A 192 -12.93 1.90 -11.33
N LEU A 193 -12.12 2.95 -11.14
CA LEU A 193 -11.59 3.30 -9.81
C LEU A 193 -12.70 3.53 -8.76
N LEU A 194 -13.94 3.83 -9.18
CA LEU A 194 -15.08 3.98 -8.27
C LEU A 194 -15.93 2.71 -8.12
N VAL A 195 -15.82 1.76 -9.05
CA VAL A 195 -16.56 0.50 -9.04
C VAL A 195 -15.75 -0.61 -8.37
N THR A 196 -14.42 -0.59 -8.53
CA THR A 196 -13.52 -1.63 -8.03
C THR A 196 -12.74 -1.25 -6.77
N TYR A 197 -12.59 0.05 -6.44
CA TYR A 197 -11.88 0.42 -5.21
C TYR A 197 -12.85 0.53 -4.04
N PRO A 198 -12.41 0.12 -2.85
CA PRO A 198 -13.20 0.32 -1.65
C PRO A 198 -13.61 1.77 -1.48
N LEU A 199 -14.82 1.99 -0.97
CA LEU A 199 -15.31 3.32 -0.64
C LEU A 199 -14.39 4.00 0.39
N PRO A 200 -14.41 5.34 0.45
CA PRO A 200 -13.68 6.07 1.48
C PRO A 200 -13.99 5.56 2.88
N VAL A 201 -12.98 5.54 3.74
CA VAL A 201 -13.12 5.11 5.14
C VAL A 201 -12.61 6.21 6.08
N GLU A 202 -13.46 6.60 7.02
CA GLU A 202 -13.20 7.67 8.00
C GLU A 202 -11.92 7.42 8.82
N ALA A 203 -11.54 6.15 9.02
CA ALA A 203 -10.32 5.80 9.73
C ALA A 203 -9.03 6.31 9.06
N TYR A 204 -9.06 6.54 7.74
CA TYR A 204 -7.88 6.94 6.97
C TYR A 204 -8.08 8.24 6.20
N GLU A 205 -9.31 8.57 5.80
CA GLU A 205 -9.62 9.75 4.99
C GLU A 205 -10.36 10.81 5.82
N ASP A 206 -10.04 12.08 5.56
CA ASP A 206 -10.79 13.22 6.09
C ASP A 206 -12.09 13.37 5.30
N MET A 207 -13.18 12.82 5.84
CA MET A 207 -14.51 12.87 5.23
C MET A 207 -15.13 14.27 5.21
N SER A 208 -14.54 15.24 5.93
CA SER A 208 -14.97 16.64 5.95
C SER A 208 -14.24 17.52 4.94
N ALA A 209 -13.23 16.95 4.27
CA ALA A 209 -12.44 17.66 3.28
C ALA A 209 -13.28 18.17 2.11
N GLU A 210 -13.04 19.42 1.71
CA GLU A 210 -13.62 19.97 0.49
C GLU A 210 -13.16 19.15 -0.72
N VAL A 211 -14.13 18.67 -1.50
CA VAL A 211 -13.91 17.92 -2.74
C VAL A 211 -13.25 18.84 -3.76
N ARG A 212 -12.03 18.48 -4.19
CA ARG A 212 -11.32 19.18 -5.26
C ARG A 212 -11.40 18.38 -6.55
N TRP A 213 -12.10 18.92 -7.53
CA TRP A 213 -12.13 18.38 -8.88
C TRP A 213 -10.78 18.64 -9.57
N SER A 214 -10.27 17.66 -10.30
CA SER A 214 -9.11 17.87 -11.16
C SER A 214 -9.55 18.79 -12.27
N VAL A 215 -8.78 19.86 -12.46
CA VAL A 215 -8.89 20.66 -13.66
C VAL A 215 -8.49 19.75 -14.86
N PRO A 216 -9.26 19.77 -15.96
CA PRO A 216 -9.00 18.95 -17.15
C PRO A 216 -7.58 19.05 -17.69
#